data_AF-A0A1X7C8N9-F1
#
_entry.id   AF-A0A1X7C8N9-F1
#
_cell.length_a   1.000
_cell.length_b   1.000
_cell.length_c   1.000
_cell.angle_alpha   90.00
_cell.angle_beta   90.00
_cell.angle_gamma   90.00
#
_symmetry.space_group_name_H-M   'P 1'
#
loop_
_entity.id
_entity.type
_entity.pdbx_description
1 polymer ?
#
loop_
_entity_poly.entity_id
_entity_poly.type
_entity_poly.pdbx_seq_one_letter_code
_entity_poly.pdbx_strand_id
1 'polypeptide(L)'
;MQKKFFPIIIITVLLLGLAATGYMTSTQKQKVPVRILFKNSGGKVIFKHLKHHRLYEISCDKCHHERKTANNEPLPCGSCHPESFDKDFVRNHINSFPDNTYCVKCHHAELGKLNFDHEAHEERADDNCQACHHGQEIEDELQKCSNCHTNAGTKEIPSIRNAAHARCVKCHADQFKDGLKGCNPCHKMKDMTHYKGDTTACAQCHQKPGKDLVMNRMSAFHDQCMVCHGELKKGPYKDNDCDKCHLR
;
A
#
# COMPACT_ATOMS: atom_id res chain seq x y z
N MET A 1 28.83 -5.15 52.42
CA MET A 1 29.25 -5.34 51.02
C MET A 1 30.66 -4.78 50.84
N GLN A 2 31.60 -5.53 50.27
CA GLN A 2 32.98 -5.08 50.11
C GLN A 2 33.04 -3.91 49.12
N LYS A 3 33.71 -2.80 49.50
CA LYS A 3 33.84 -1.56 48.71
C LYS A 3 34.36 -1.76 47.27
N LYS A 4 34.95 -2.93 46.98
CA LYS A 4 35.47 -3.34 45.66
C LYS A 4 34.38 -3.63 44.62
N PHE A 5 33.17 -4.00 45.04
CA PHE A 5 32.06 -4.32 44.11
C PHE A 5 31.21 -3.10 43.71
N PHE A 6 31.34 -2.00 44.45
CA PHE A 6 30.60 -0.76 44.17
C PHE A 6 30.84 -0.19 42.76
N PRO A 7 32.09 -0.07 42.26
CA PRO A 7 32.31 0.41 40.89
C PRO A 7 31.76 -0.54 39.82
N ILE A 8 31.79 -1.85 40.08
CA ILE A 8 31.28 -2.87 39.14
C ILE A 8 29.74 -2.76 39.03
N ILE A 9 29.04 -2.56 40.16
CA ILE A 9 27.59 -2.36 40.17
C ILE A 9 27.22 -1.09 39.40
N ILE A 10 27.94 0.02 39.61
CA ILE A 10 27.70 1.28 38.89
C ILE A 10 27.85 1.09 37.37
N ILE A 11 28.95 0.47 36.94
CA ILE A 11 29.20 0.22 35.50
C ILE A 11 28.12 -0.68 34.92
N THR A 12 27.71 -1.72 35.65
CA THR A 12 26.68 -2.67 35.20
C THR A 12 25.34 -1.97 35.04
N VAL A 13 24.93 -1.15 36.01
CA VAL A 13 23.69 -0.36 35.93
C VAL A 13 23.74 0.65 34.78
N LEU A 14 24.89 1.30 34.54
CA LEU A 14 25.09 2.19 33.40
C LEU A 14 24.93 1.48 32.05
N LEU A 15 25.55 0.31 31.90
CA LEU A 15 25.44 -0.50 30.69
C LEU A 15 24.02 -1.02 30.48
N LEU A 16 23.32 -1.40 31.55
CA LEU A 16 21.91 -1.81 31.51
C LEU A 16 21.01 -0.64 31.10
N GLY A 17 21.27 0.57 31.61
CA GLY A 17 20.58 1.79 31.22
C GLY A 17 20.81 2.14 29.75
N LEU A 18 22.04 1.98 29.25
CA LEU A 18 22.38 2.18 27.83
C LEU A 18 21.71 1.13 26.92
N ALA A 19 21.66 -0.12 27.35
CA ALA A 19 20.97 -1.17 26.61
C ALA A 19 19.45 -0.94 26.58
N ALA A 20 18.84 -0.54 27.71
CA ALA A 20 17.42 -0.22 27.81
C ALA A 20 17.06 0.99 26.94
N THR A 21 17.87 2.06 26.96
CA THR A 21 17.65 3.24 26.10
C THR A 21 17.86 2.91 24.62
N GLY A 22 18.86 2.10 24.28
CA GLY A 22 19.05 1.56 22.92
C GLY A 22 17.87 0.71 22.43
N TYR A 23 17.25 -0.07 23.32
CA TYR A 23 16.07 -0.87 22.99
C TYR A 23 14.80 -0.02 22.84
N MET A 24 14.66 1.03 23.65
CA MET A 24 13.51 1.96 23.59
C MET A 24 13.60 2.96 22.44
N THR A 25 14.80 3.22 21.93
CA THR A 25 15.00 4.06 20.75
C THR A 25 14.70 3.25 19.49
N SER A 26 13.44 3.33 19.04
CA SER A 26 12.99 2.77 17.77
C SER A 26 13.90 3.27 16.64
N THR A 27 14.71 2.38 16.06
CA THR A 27 15.48 2.68 14.85
C THR A 27 14.50 3.12 13.77
N GLN A 28 14.61 4.38 13.33
CA GLN A 28 13.81 4.88 12.21
C GLN A 28 13.89 3.90 11.05
N LYS A 29 12.73 3.40 10.58
CA LYS A 29 12.68 2.59 9.36
C LYS A 29 13.32 3.41 8.23
N GLN A 30 14.40 2.89 7.67
CA GLN A 30 15.06 3.53 6.54
C GLN A 30 14.09 3.60 5.36
N LYS A 31 14.00 4.78 4.71
CA LYS A 31 13.09 5.00 3.55
C LYS A 31 13.36 4.04 2.40
N VAL A 32 14.61 3.64 2.21
CA VAL A 32 15.00 2.66 1.19
C VAL A 32 15.44 1.37 1.88
N PRO A 33 14.79 0.23 1.59
CA PRO A 33 15.16 -1.03 2.20
C PRO A 33 16.55 -1.48 1.73
N VAL A 34 17.38 -1.95 2.67
CA VAL A 34 18.72 -2.48 2.35
C VAL A 34 18.61 -3.82 1.62
N ARG A 35 17.79 -4.71 2.17
CA ARG A 35 17.47 -6.03 1.62
C ARG A 35 15.99 -6.28 1.77
N ILE A 36 15.42 -6.98 0.79
CA ILE A 36 14.03 -7.39 0.80
C ILE A 36 14.00 -8.91 0.76
N LEU A 37 13.24 -9.51 1.68
CA LEU A 37 12.99 -10.94 1.69
C LEU A 37 11.65 -11.21 1.03
N PHE A 38 11.67 -11.83 -0.13
CA PHE A 38 10.48 -12.34 -0.78
C PHE A 38 10.23 -13.77 -0.32
N LYS A 39 9.03 -14.03 0.21
CA LYS A 39 8.57 -15.38 0.56
C LYS A 39 7.65 -15.83 -0.57
N ASN A 40 7.91 -16.99 -1.14
CA ASN A 40 7.06 -17.59 -2.17
C ASN A 40 7.10 -19.12 -2.05
N SER A 41 6.17 -19.80 -2.74
CA SER A 41 6.04 -21.26 -2.72
C SER A 41 7.27 -21.99 -3.30
N GLY A 42 8.07 -21.32 -4.14
CA GLY A 42 9.31 -21.85 -4.71
C GLY A 42 10.55 -21.62 -3.83
N GLY A 43 10.40 -21.03 -2.64
CA GLY A 43 11.51 -20.75 -1.71
C GLY A 43 11.69 -19.27 -1.41
N LYS A 44 12.63 -18.94 -0.51
CA LYS A 44 12.89 -17.55 -0.10
C LYS A 44 13.86 -16.89 -1.07
N VAL A 45 13.58 -15.66 -1.51
CA VAL A 45 14.52 -14.87 -2.34
C VAL A 45 14.97 -13.64 -1.57
N ILE A 46 16.29 -13.45 -1.44
CA ILE A 46 16.86 -12.25 -0.81
C ILE A 46 17.32 -11.29 -1.90
N PHE A 47 16.56 -10.22 -2.10
CA PHE A 47 16.93 -9.14 -3.00
C PHE A 47 17.73 -8.06 -2.27
N LYS A 48 18.95 -7.79 -2.74
CA LYS A 48 19.80 -6.71 -2.21
C LYS A 48 19.49 -5.40 -2.93
N HIS A 49 18.43 -4.72 -2.52
CA HIS A 49 17.93 -3.49 -3.16
C HIS A 49 19.01 -2.39 -3.25
N LEU A 50 19.71 -2.08 -2.14
CA LEU A 50 20.77 -1.06 -2.17
C LEU A 50 21.95 -1.43 -3.07
N LYS A 51 22.23 -2.71 -3.34
CA LYS A 51 23.29 -3.10 -4.27
C LYS A 51 22.90 -2.72 -5.71
N HIS A 52 21.66 -3.00 -6.09
CA HIS A 52 21.17 -2.65 -7.43
C HIS A 52 21.13 -1.13 -7.64
N HIS A 53 20.69 -0.39 -6.63
CA HIS A 53 20.61 1.06 -6.75
C HIS A 53 21.98 1.76 -6.61
N ARG A 54 22.77 1.49 -5.56
CA ARG A 54 23.99 2.25 -5.27
C ARG A 54 25.26 1.71 -5.89
N LEU A 55 25.38 0.39 -6.04
CA LEU A 55 26.59 -0.21 -6.59
C LEU A 55 26.48 -0.41 -8.10
N TYR A 56 25.32 -0.83 -8.57
CA TYR A 56 25.08 -1.00 -10.01
C TYR A 56 24.47 0.25 -10.66
N GLU A 57 24.20 1.30 -9.86
CA GLU A 57 23.70 2.59 -10.34
C GLU A 57 22.43 2.49 -11.20
N ILE A 58 21.59 1.49 -10.91
CA ILE A 58 20.33 1.30 -11.63
C ILE A 58 19.32 2.36 -11.16
N SER A 59 18.78 3.10 -12.12
CA SER A 59 17.76 4.11 -11.85
C SER A 59 16.46 3.49 -11.32
N CYS A 60 15.77 4.22 -10.45
CA CYS A 60 14.57 3.73 -9.78
C CYS A 60 13.45 3.36 -10.77
N ASP A 61 13.28 4.10 -11.86
CA ASP A 61 12.26 3.86 -12.90
C ASP A 61 12.48 2.55 -13.69
N LYS A 62 13.70 1.99 -13.68
CA LYS A 62 13.96 0.69 -14.31
C LYS A 62 13.27 -0.48 -13.61
N CYS A 63 12.92 -0.33 -12.34
CA CYS A 63 12.15 -1.31 -11.57
C CYS A 63 10.77 -0.78 -11.19
N HIS A 64 10.70 0.46 -10.70
CA HIS A 64 9.46 1.13 -10.34
C HIS A 64 8.89 1.87 -11.55
N HIS A 65 8.42 1.09 -12.53
CA HIS A 65 7.88 1.56 -13.81
C HIS A 65 6.56 2.36 -13.67
N GLU A 66 5.99 2.44 -12.47
CA GLU A 66 4.84 3.30 -12.19
C GLU A 66 5.23 4.79 -12.07
N ARG A 67 6.50 5.07 -11.76
CA ARG A 67 6.95 6.40 -11.38
C ARG A 67 6.97 7.34 -12.58
N LYS A 68 6.24 8.45 -12.47
CA LYS A 68 6.25 9.52 -13.48
C LYS A 68 7.43 10.48 -13.31
N THR A 69 7.84 10.74 -12.07
CA THR A 69 8.92 11.70 -11.77
C THR A 69 9.87 11.14 -10.71
N ALA A 70 11.06 11.73 -10.63
CA ALA A 70 12.06 11.39 -9.62
C ALA A 70 11.61 11.68 -8.17
N ASN A 71 10.56 12.49 -7.98
CA ASN A 71 10.09 12.90 -6.65
C ASN A 71 9.00 11.97 -6.09
N ASN A 72 8.36 11.15 -6.92
CA ASN A 72 7.35 10.20 -6.45
C ASN A 72 8.02 9.07 -5.68
N GLU A 73 7.52 8.81 -4.47
CA GLU A 73 7.96 7.67 -3.66
C GLU A 73 7.48 6.36 -4.33
N PRO A 74 8.40 5.41 -4.57
CA PRO A 74 8.07 4.18 -5.30
C PRO A 74 7.06 3.31 -4.56
N LEU A 75 6.07 2.80 -5.28
CA LEU A 75 5.17 1.78 -4.76
C LEU A 75 5.84 0.38 -4.78
N PRO A 76 5.52 -0.49 -3.81
CA PRO A 76 5.91 -1.89 -3.88
C PRO A 76 5.16 -2.60 -5.01
N CYS A 77 5.81 -3.55 -5.69
CA CYS A 77 5.21 -4.29 -6.80
C CYS A 77 3.83 -4.88 -6.42
N GLY A 78 3.69 -5.35 -5.16
CA GLY A 78 2.47 -5.95 -4.63
C GLY A 78 1.24 -5.04 -4.59
N SER A 79 1.40 -3.72 -4.72
CA SER A 79 0.27 -2.79 -4.82
C SER A 79 -0.52 -2.99 -6.13
N CYS A 80 0.16 -3.36 -7.21
CA CYS A 80 -0.45 -3.60 -8.52
C CYS A 80 -0.39 -5.07 -8.96
N HIS A 81 0.66 -5.79 -8.55
CA HIS A 81 0.93 -7.19 -8.86
C HIS A 81 0.77 -8.04 -7.58
N PRO A 82 -0.46 -8.33 -7.14
CA PRO A 82 -0.70 -9.13 -5.94
C PRO A 82 -0.33 -10.59 -6.17
N GLU A 83 -0.27 -11.36 -5.08
CA GLU A 83 -0.17 -12.82 -5.17
C GLU A 83 -1.34 -13.41 -5.96
N SER A 84 -2.54 -12.90 -5.71
CA SER A 84 -3.74 -13.23 -6.48
C SER A 84 -4.68 -12.02 -6.54
N PHE A 85 -5.46 -11.91 -7.63
CA PHE A 85 -6.51 -10.89 -7.78
C PHE A 85 -7.83 -11.35 -7.13
N ASP A 86 -7.75 -11.78 -5.87
CA ASP A 86 -8.91 -12.23 -5.10
C ASP A 86 -9.77 -11.06 -4.57
N LYS A 87 -10.86 -11.41 -3.89
CA LYS A 87 -11.79 -10.44 -3.29
C LYS A 87 -11.13 -9.56 -2.23
N ASP A 88 -10.12 -10.06 -1.53
CA ASP A 88 -9.44 -9.31 -0.49
C ASP A 88 -8.48 -8.29 -1.10
N PHE A 89 -7.78 -8.64 -2.19
CA PHE A 89 -7.03 -7.66 -2.98
C PHE A 89 -7.97 -6.57 -3.51
N VAL A 90 -9.06 -6.94 -4.18
CA VAL A 90 -10.03 -5.96 -4.73
C VAL A 90 -10.55 -5.03 -3.62
N ARG A 91 -10.80 -5.55 -2.41
CA ARG A 91 -11.25 -4.74 -1.27
C ARG A 91 -10.17 -3.77 -0.76
N ASN A 92 -8.92 -4.20 -0.70
CA ASN A 92 -7.89 -3.49 0.07
C ASN A 92 -6.88 -2.71 -0.78
N HIS A 93 -6.71 -3.04 -2.07
CA HIS A 93 -5.68 -2.45 -2.92
C HIS A 93 -5.83 -0.92 -3.06
N ILE A 94 -7.05 -0.37 -2.96
CA ILE A 94 -7.32 1.07 -2.98
C ILE A 94 -6.51 1.83 -1.91
N ASN A 95 -6.27 1.21 -0.74
CA ASN A 95 -5.48 1.81 0.33
C ASN A 95 -3.96 1.81 0.04
N SER A 96 -3.53 1.15 -1.04
CA SER A 96 -2.12 1.01 -1.42
C SER A 96 -1.62 2.15 -2.32
N PHE A 97 -2.50 3.08 -2.71
CA PHE A 97 -2.18 4.20 -3.58
C PHE A 97 -2.31 5.54 -2.85
N PRO A 98 -1.42 6.50 -3.12
CA PRO A 98 -1.45 7.81 -2.47
C PRO A 98 -2.63 8.67 -2.98
N ASP A 99 -3.00 8.52 -4.25
CA ASP A 99 -4.06 9.30 -4.89
C ASP A 99 -4.74 8.50 -6.03
N ASN A 100 -5.81 9.06 -6.58
CA ASN A 100 -6.65 8.38 -7.56
C ASN A 100 -6.05 8.33 -8.98
N THR A 101 -4.92 8.99 -9.25
CA THR A 101 -4.29 8.96 -10.59
C THR A 101 -3.71 7.58 -10.94
N TYR A 102 -3.57 6.69 -9.96
CA TYR A 102 -3.13 5.30 -10.17
C TYR A 102 -4.25 4.39 -10.65
N CYS A 103 -5.50 4.72 -10.31
CA CYS A 103 -6.66 3.89 -10.61
C CYS A 103 -6.87 3.78 -12.13
N VAL A 104 -6.74 4.90 -12.86
CA VAL A 104 -6.88 4.95 -14.33
C VAL A 104 -5.77 4.20 -15.09
N LYS A 105 -4.70 3.79 -14.41
CA LYS A 105 -3.66 2.96 -15.03
C LYS A 105 -4.13 1.53 -15.27
N CYS A 106 -5.16 1.07 -14.54
CA CYS A 106 -5.70 -0.29 -14.63
C CYS A 106 -7.21 -0.30 -14.90
N HIS A 107 -7.96 0.69 -14.42
CA HIS A 107 -9.41 0.73 -14.50
C HIS A 107 -9.90 1.74 -15.53
N HIS A 108 -10.82 1.29 -16.39
CA HIS A 108 -11.63 2.17 -17.24
C HIS A 108 -12.92 2.64 -16.54
N ALA A 109 -13.21 2.12 -15.35
CA ALA A 109 -14.33 2.51 -14.51
C ALA A 109 -13.93 2.47 -13.04
N GLU A 110 -14.21 3.54 -12.31
CA GLU A 110 -13.80 3.70 -10.91
C GLU A 110 -14.99 3.99 -9.99
N LEU A 111 -14.80 3.79 -8.68
CA LEU A 111 -15.75 4.26 -7.68
C LEU A 111 -15.75 5.79 -7.71
N GLY A 112 -16.82 6.35 -8.25
CA GLY A 112 -17.03 7.78 -8.37
C GLY A 112 -17.77 8.35 -7.16
N LYS A 113 -18.65 9.31 -7.45
CA LYS A 113 -19.40 10.08 -6.44
C LYS A 113 -20.16 9.13 -5.51
N LEU A 114 -20.05 9.38 -4.21
CA LEU A 114 -20.88 8.72 -3.21
C LEU A 114 -22.36 9.04 -3.48
N ASN A 115 -23.19 8.00 -3.57
CA ASN A 115 -24.63 8.06 -3.60
C ASN A 115 -25.15 8.35 -2.17
N PHE A 116 -24.85 9.55 -1.70
CA PHE A 116 -25.22 10.04 -0.38
C PHE A 116 -25.91 11.38 -0.54
N ASP A 117 -27.02 11.52 0.18
CA ASP A 117 -27.81 12.74 0.26
C ASP A 117 -27.73 13.24 1.70
N HIS A 118 -27.14 14.42 1.90
CA HIS A 118 -26.91 14.96 3.24
C HIS A 118 -28.22 15.31 3.95
N GLU A 119 -29.14 15.95 3.25
CA GLU A 119 -30.42 16.43 3.80
C GLU A 119 -31.27 15.25 4.28
N ALA A 120 -31.37 14.20 3.46
CA ALA A 120 -32.10 13.00 3.84
C ALA A 120 -31.47 12.24 5.03
N HIS A 121 -30.13 12.29 5.19
CA HIS A 121 -29.46 11.63 6.31
C HIS A 121 -29.49 12.46 7.60
N GLU A 122 -29.51 13.79 7.49
CA GLU A 122 -29.70 14.70 8.61
C GLU A 122 -31.07 14.49 9.25
N GLU A 123 -32.14 14.45 8.45
CA GLU A 123 -33.50 14.14 8.92
C GLU A 123 -33.55 12.76 9.58
N ARG A 124 -32.92 11.75 8.98
CA ARG A 124 -32.88 10.38 9.52
C ARG A 124 -32.10 10.27 10.83
N ALA A 125 -31.19 11.19 11.08
CA ALA A 125 -30.33 11.25 12.26
C ALA A 125 -30.90 12.17 13.36
N ASP A 126 -32.15 12.62 13.23
CA ASP A 126 -32.81 13.54 14.18
C ASP A 126 -31.98 14.81 14.42
N ASP A 127 -31.43 15.41 13.36
CA ASP A 127 -30.57 16.60 13.37
C ASP A 127 -29.29 16.47 14.22
N ASN A 128 -28.91 15.24 14.60
CA ASN A 128 -27.68 14.99 15.33
C ASN A 128 -26.47 14.96 14.39
N CYS A 129 -25.86 16.12 14.16
CA CYS A 129 -24.66 16.24 13.32
C CYS A 129 -23.51 15.30 13.74
N GLN A 130 -23.39 14.99 15.03
CA GLN A 130 -22.34 14.10 15.55
C GLN A 130 -22.64 12.61 15.36
N ALA A 131 -23.80 12.26 14.80
CA ALA A 131 -24.05 10.92 14.28
C ALA A 131 -23.04 10.59 13.15
N CYS A 132 -22.65 11.58 12.36
CA CYS A 132 -21.73 11.43 11.23
C CYS A 132 -20.40 12.18 11.42
N HIS A 133 -20.43 13.39 11.97
CA HIS A 133 -19.24 14.22 12.19
C HIS A 133 -18.58 13.97 13.56
N HIS A 134 -17.37 14.48 13.72
CA HIS A 134 -16.71 14.56 15.01
C HIS A 134 -17.23 15.78 15.80
N GLY A 135 -16.97 15.80 17.10
CA GLY A 135 -17.26 16.97 17.89
C GLY A 135 -16.09 17.95 17.94
N GLN A 136 -16.31 19.03 18.68
CA GLN A 136 -15.35 20.12 18.85
C GLN A 136 -14.06 19.69 19.56
N GLU A 137 -14.01 18.49 20.13
CA GLU A 137 -12.80 17.89 20.68
C GLU A 137 -11.78 17.46 19.62
N ILE A 138 -12.19 17.40 18.34
CA ILE A 138 -11.33 17.01 17.21
C ILE A 138 -11.22 18.12 16.17
N GLU A 139 -12.31 18.83 15.87
CA GLU A 139 -12.34 19.90 14.86
C GLU A 139 -13.21 21.08 15.31
N ASP A 140 -12.69 22.30 15.16
CA ASP A 140 -13.40 23.52 15.59
C ASP A 140 -14.71 23.75 14.82
N GLU A 141 -14.71 23.40 13.53
CA GLU A 141 -15.87 23.45 12.63
C GLU A 141 -16.01 22.13 11.88
N LEU A 142 -17.26 21.74 11.63
CA LEU A 142 -17.58 20.53 10.85
C LEU A 142 -16.99 20.67 9.44
N GLN A 143 -16.12 19.73 9.07
CA GLN A 143 -15.49 19.76 7.76
C GLN A 143 -15.50 18.41 7.06
N LYS A 144 -15.00 18.38 5.83
CA LYS A 144 -14.88 17.14 5.05
C LYS A 144 -13.85 16.24 5.71
N CYS A 145 -14.19 14.97 5.89
CA CYS A 145 -13.30 13.96 6.43
C CYS A 145 -11.94 13.91 5.70
N SER A 146 -11.92 14.15 4.38
CA SER A 146 -10.71 14.14 3.56
C SER A 146 -9.69 15.25 3.88
N ASN A 147 -10.07 16.25 4.67
CA ASN A 147 -9.14 17.29 5.13
C ASN A 147 -8.10 16.72 6.11
N CYS A 148 -8.45 15.65 6.83
CA CYS A 148 -7.55 14.99 7.79
C CYS A 148 -7.31 13.51 7.46
N HIS A 149 -8.33 12.79 6.98
CA HIS A 149 -8.24 11.38 6.60
C HIS A 149 -7.77 11.24 5.14
N THR A 150 -6.55 10.75 4.94
CA THR A 150 -6.03 10.45 3.61
C THR A 150 -6.47 9.06 3.12
N ASN A 151 -6.22 8.74 1.84
CA ASN A 151 -6.50 7.41 1.28
C ASN A 151 -5.72 6.29 1.99
N ALA A 152 -4.46 6.54 2.35
CA ALA A 152 -3.64 5.58 3.07
C ALA A 152 -3.91 5.57 4.58
N GLY A 153 -4.30 6.70 5.15
CA GLY A 153 -4.33 6.91 6.60
C GLY A 153 -2.92 6.99 7.21
N THR A 154 -2.86 7.15 8.52
CA THR A 154 -1.66 7.07 9.36
C THR A 154 -1.89 6.06 10.49
N LYS A 155 -0.94 5.94 11.41
CA LYS A 155 -1.09 5.07 12.58
C LYS A 155 -2.17 5.59 13.54
N GLU A 156 -2.31 6.91 13.62
CA GLU A 156 -3.23 7.60 14.53
C GLU A 156 -4.55 7.95 13.86
N ILE A 157 -4.54 8.21 12.54
CA ILE A 157 -5.71 8.65 11.77
C ILE A 157 -6.07 7.55 10.76
N PRO A 158 -7.24 6.90 10.85
CA PRO A 158 -7.62 5.88 9.89
C PRO A 158 -7.74 6.45 8.47
N SER A 159 -7.65 5.59 7.46
CA SER A 159 -7.92 6.02 6.08
C SER A 159 -9.35 6.55 5.95
N ILE A 160 -9.57 7.44 4.98
CA ILE A 160 -10.90 7.99 4.69
C ILE A 160 -11.94 6.90 4.46
N ARG A 161 -11.55 5.83 3.77
CA ARG A 161 -12.39 4.65 3.53
C ARG A 161 -12.84 4.01 4.85
N ASN A 162 -11.90 3.76 5.75
CA ASN A 162 -12.20 3.08 7.02
C ASN A 162 -13.00 3.99 7.95
N ALA A 163 -12.64 5.28 8.03
CA ALA A 163 -13.37 6.26 8.81
C ALA A 163 -14.84 6.37 8.35
N ALA A 164 -15.05 6.59 7.05
CA ALA A 164 -16.39 6.75 6.48
C ALA A 164 -17.21 5.45 6.59
N HIS A 165 -16.66 4.30 6.20
CA HIS A 165 -17.39 3.04 6.31
C HIS A 165 -17.72 2.66 7.75
N ALA A 166 -16.83 2.91 8.71
CA ALA A 166 -17.13 2.63 10.12
C ALA A 166 -18.34 3.45 10.62
N ARG A 167 -18.47 4.71 10.18
CA ARG A 167 -19.63 5.55 10.49
C ARG A 167 -20.90 5.04 9.82
N CYS A 168 -20.87 4.76 8.51
CA CYS A 168 -22.03 4.24 7.78
C CYS A 168 -22.50 2.88 8.33
N VAL A 169 -21.58 1.95 8.59
CA VAL A 169 -21.89 0.61 9.11
C VAL A 169 -22.57 0.67 10.48
N LYS A 170 -22.30 1.70 11.29
CA LYS A 170 -22.95 1.84 12.60
C LYS A 170 -24.48 1.93 12.50
N CYS A 171 -25.00 2.65 11.51
CA CYS A 171 -26.44 2.75 11.27
C CYS A 171 -26.94 1.69 10.27
N HIS A 172 -26.12 1.33 9.28
CA HIS A 172 -26.46 0.36 8.24
C HIS A 172 -26.06 -1.08 8.59
N ALA A 173 -25.85 -1.41 9.87
CA ALA A 173 -25.27 -2.69 10.30
C ALA A 173 -26.01 -3.89 9.71
N ASP A 174 -27.34 -3.85 9.69
CA ASP A 174 -28.17 -4.95 9.19
C ASP A 174 -28.14 -5.01 7.66
N GLN A 175 -28.14 -3.88 6.96
CA GLN A 175 -27.97 -3.86 5.50
C GLN A 175 -26.60 -4.40 5.06
N PHE A 176 -25.55 -4.19 5.86
CA PHE A 176 -24.24 -4.79 5.62
C PHE A 176 -24.20 -6.29 5.94
N LYS A 177 -24.93 -6.75 6.97
CA LYS A 177 -25.11 -8.19 7.28
C LYS A 177 -25.93 -8.91 6.23
N ASP A 178 -26.99 -8.29 5.73
CA ASP A 178 -27.94 -8.83 4.73
C ASP A 178 -27.37 -8.83 3.31
N GLY A 179 -26.13 -8.37 3.14
CA GLY A 179 -25.38 -8.55 1.92
C GLY A 179 -25.60 -7.43 0.89
N LEU A 180 -25.54 -6.17 1.31
CA LEU A 180 -24.99 -5.10 0.47
C LEU A 180 -23.61 -5.55 -0.06
N LYS A 181 -23.64 -6.27 -1.19
CA LYS A 181 -22.48 -6.87 -1.83
C LYS A 181 -21.93 -5.89 -2.84
N GLY A 182 -20.70 -5.45 -2.59
CA GLY A 182 -19.98 -4.53 -3.46
C GLY A 182 -20.16 -3.08 -3.08
N CYS A 183 -19.54 -2.20 -3.86
CA CYS A 183 -19.43 -0.78 -3.53
C CYS A 183 -20.54 0.07 -4.16
N ASN A 184 -21.19 -0.44 -5.22
CA ASN A 184 -22.12 0.29 -6.08
C ASN A 184 -23.38 0.83 -5.39
N PRO A 185 -23.94 0.20 -4.34
CA PRO A 185 -25.08 0.77 -3.63
C PRO A 185 -24.80 2.16 -3.05
N CYS A 186 -23.54 2.39 -2.65
CA CYS A 186 -23.09 3.65 -2.09
C CYS A 186 -22.22 4.45 -3.05
N HIS A 187 -21.60 3.85 -4.07
CA HIS A 187 -20.71 4.55 -5.00
C HIS A 187 -21.24 4.48 -6.43
N LYS A 188 -21.47 5.64 -7.05
CA LYS A 188 -21.76 5.71 -8.48
C LYS A 188 -20.48 5.46 -9.27
N MET A 189 -20.49 4.46 -10.15
CA MET A 189 -19.35 4.21 -11.03
C MET A 189 -19.11 5.41 -11.94
N LYS A 190 -17.86 5.85 -12.02
CA LYS A 190 -17.41 6.89 -12.93
C LYS A 190 -16.72 6.24 -14.12
N ASP A 191 -17.18 6.59 -15.31
CA ASP A 191 -16.50 6.24 -16.56
C ASP A 191 -15.20 7.04 -16.69
N MET A 192 -14.08 6.32 -16.85
CA MET A 192 -12.74 6.88 -16.97
C MET A 192 -12.19 6.82 -18.39
N THR A 193 -12.94 6.30 -19.37
CA THR A 193 -12.52 6.23 -20.78
C THR A 193 -12.20 7.59 -21.39
N HIS A 194 -12.76 8.67 -20.84
CA HIS A 194 -12.55 10.05 -21.27
C HIS A 194 -11.67 10.87 -20.30
N TYR A 195 -10.89 10.21 -19.43
CA TYR A 195 -9.99 10.91 -18.50
C TYR A 195 -8.92 11.71 -19.26
N LYS A 196 -8.77 12.99 -18.90
CA LYS A 196 -7.89 13.95 -19.61
C LYS A 196 -6.45 14.02 -19.08
N GLY A 197 -6.09 13.27 -18.05
CA GLY A 197 -4.71 13.18 -17.56
C GLY A 197 -3.94 12.01 -18.19
N ASP A 198 -2.70 11.76 -17.76
CA ASP A 198 -1.95 10.63 -18.32
C ASP A 198 -2.63 9.31 -18.01
N THR A 199 -2.89 8.53 -19.04
CA THR A 199 -3.47 7.20 -18.98
C THR A 199 -2.57 6.20 -19.68
N THR A 200 -2.71 4.93 -19.30
CA THR A 200 -2.13 3.83 -20.05
C THR A 200 -2.97 3.64 -21.32
N ALA A 201 -2.36 3.67 -22.51
CA ALA A 201 -3.08 3.43 -23.76
C ALA A 201 -3.72 2.03 -23.75
N CYS A 202 -4.95 1.90 -24.27
CA CYS A 202 -5.71 0.64 -24.23
C CYS A 202 -4.92 -0.55 -24.79
N ALA A 203 -4.18 -0.30 -25.87
CA ALA A 203 -3.34 -1.29 -26.54
C ALA A 203 -2.10 -1.71 -25.75
N GLN A 204 -1.80 -1.15 -24.58
CA GLN A 204 -0.72 -1.65 -23.71
C GLN A 204 -1.18 -2.89 -22.93
N CYS A 205 -2.46 -2.95 -22.55
CA CYS A 205 -3.03 -4.10 -21.85
C CYS A 205 -3.79 -5.04 -22.81
N HIS A 206 -4.52 -4.48 -23.78
CA HIS A 206 -5.33 -5.25 -24.74
C HIS A 206 -4.54 -5.69 -25.98
N GLN A 207 -3.39 -6.34 -25.79
CA GLN A 207 -2.52 -6.76 -26.91
C GLN A 207 -2.83 -8.15 -27.46
N LYS A 208 -3.23 -9.10 -26.61
CA LYS A 208 -3.45 -10.50 -27.01
C LYS A 208 -4.63 -11.11 -26.25
N PRO A 209 -5.56 -11.79 -26.93
CA PRO A 209 -6.59 -12.59 -26.28
C PRO A 209 -5.95 -13.64 -25.37
N GLY A 210 -6.48 -13.82 -24.16
CA GLY A 210 -6.13 -14.95 -23.28
C GLY A 210 -4.87 -14.80 -22.41
N LYS A 211 -4.28 -13.60 -22.30
CA LYS A 211 -3.29 -13.29 -21.25
C LYS A 211 -3.89 -12.39 -20.18
N ASP A 212 -3.46 -12.58 -18.94
CA ASP A 212 -3.78 -11.66 -17.85
C ASP A 212 -3.28 -10.26 -18.20
N LEU A 213 -4.17 -9.27 -18.13
CA LEU A 213 -3.85 -7.86 -18.43
C LEU A 213 -2.78 -7.30 -17.49
N VAL A 214 -2.74 -7.83 -16.27
CA VAL A 214 -1.76 -7.51 -15.24
C VAL A 214 -1.26 -8.82 -14.63
N MET A 215 0.06 -9.01 -14.62
CA MET A 215 0.68 -10.22 -14.09
C MET A 215 0.58 -10.28 -12.56
N ASN A 216 0.47 -11.48 -11.99
CA ASN A 216 0.61 -11.66 -10.56
C ASN A 216 2.06 -11.37 -10.08
N ARG A 217 2.25 -11.30 -8.77
CA ARG A 217 3.51 -10.92 -8.14
C ARG A 217 4.69 -11.78 -8.58
N MET A 218 4.48 -13.09 -8.68
CA MET A 218 5.52 -14.05 -9.04
C MET A 218 6.00 -13.79 -10.47
N SER A 219 5.05 -13.74 -11.40
CA SER A 219 5.35 -13.52 -12.81
C SER A 219 5.99 -12.14 -13.03
N ALA A 220 5.52 -11.09 -12.34
CA ALA A 220 6.11 -9.76 -12.42
C ALA A 220 7.58 -9.73 -11.96
N PHE A 221 7.93 -10.47 -10.89
CA PHE A 221 9.33 -10.58 -10.47
C PHE A 221 10.18 -11.39 -11.43
N HIS A 222 9.68 -12.52 -11.94
CA HIS A 222 10.42 -13.30 -12.92
C HIS A 222 10.67 -12.48 -14.20
N ASP A 223 9.67 -11.78 -14.71
CA ASP A 223 9.81 -10.90 -15.87
C ASP A 223 10.87 -9.81 -15.59
N GLN A 224 10.69 -9.02 -14.53
CA GLN A 224 11.60 -7.92 -14.23
C GLN A 224 13.05 -8.37 -13.94
N CYS A 225 13.24 -9.44 -13.16
CA CYS A 225 14.57 -9.90 -12.77
C CYS A 225 15.26 -10.68 -13.90
N MET A 226 14.56 -11.65 -14.50
CA MET A 226 15.17 -12.53 -15.50
C MET A 226 15.41 -11.79 -16.82
N VAL A 227 14.49 -10.92 -17.26
CA VAL A 227 14.66 -10.16 -18.50
C VAL A 227 15.88 -9.22 -18.39
N CYS A 228 15.97 -8.41 -17.33
CA CYS A 228 17.10 -7.51 -17.14
C CYS A 228 18.44 -8.26 -17.05
N HIS A 229 18.48 -9.37 -16.29
CA HIS A 229 19.67 -10.21 -16.22
C HIS A 229 20.03 -10.85 -17.57
N GLY A 230 19.04 -11.24 -18.37
CA GLY A 230 19.22 -11.80 -19.71
C GLY A 230 19.74 -10.77 -20.72
N GLU A 231 19.15 -9.58 -20.74
CA GLU A 231 19.58 -8.46 -21.59
C GLU A 231 21.01 -8.03 -21.29
N LEU A 232 21.35 -7.90 -20.01
CA LEU A 232 22.69 -7.53 -19.57
C LEU A 232 23.67 -8.70 -19.54
N LYS A 233 23.17 -9.94 -19.76
CA LYS A 233 23.91 -11.20 -19.61
C LYS A 233 24.65 -11.31 -18.27
N LYS A 234 24.05 -10.78 -17.20
CA LYS A 234 24.61 -10.71 -15.84
C LYS A 234 23.60 -11.25 -14.82
N GLY A 235 24.04 -12.18 -13.97
CA GLY A 235 23.17 -12.82 -12.97
C GLY A 235 22.41 -14.04 -13.51
N PRO A 236 21.58 -14.69 -12.66
CA PRO A 236 20.75 -15.83 -13.06
C PRO A 236 19.53 -15.37 -13.88
N TYR A 237 19.29 -16.00 -15.02
CA TYR A 237 18.14 -15.73 -15.89
C TYR A 237 17.68 -16.94 -16.70
N LYS A 238 18.39 -18.07 -16.64
CA LYS A 238 18.02 -19.27 -17.39
C LYS A 238 16.90 -20.01 -16.67
N ASP A 239 16.09 -20.75 -17.42
CA ASP A 239 14.96 -21.51 -16.88
C ASP A 239 15.36 -22.54 -15.80
N ASN A 240 16.62 -23.00 -15.82
CA ASN A 240 17.17 -23.95 -14.84
C ASN A 240 17.97 -23.28 -13.71
N ASP A 241 18.01 -21.95 -13.62
CA ASP A 241 18.75 -21.21 -12.59
C ASP A 241 17.95 -21.01 -11.28
N CYS A 242 16.86 -21.76 -11.06
CA CYS A 242 15.94 -21.56 -9.93
C CYS A 242 16.66 -21.42 -8.58
N ASP A 243 17.61 -22.33 -8.31
CA ASP A 243 18.34 -22.39 -7.03
C ASP A 243 19.38 -21.28 -6.86
N LYS A 244 19.68 -20.53 -7.92
CA LYS A 244 20.55 -19.34 -7.85
C LYS A 244 19.79 -18.12 -7.33
N CYS A 245 18.46 -18.16 -7.37
CA CYS A 245 17.58 -17.11 -6.86
C CYS A 245 16.89 -17.53 -5.56
N HIS A 246 16.38 -18.75 -5.51
CA HIS A 246 15.59 -19.27 -4.40
C HIS A 246 16.46 -20.04 -3.40
N LEU A 247 16.42 -19.61 -2.15
CA LEU A 247 16.95 -20.34 -1.00
C LEU A 247 15.93 -21.43 -0.63
N ARG A 248 16.37 -22.68 -0.70
CA ARG A 248 15.64 -23.85 -0.19
C ARG A 248 15.83 -23.99 1.32
#